data_AF-A0A7X8E631-F1
#
_entry.id   AF-A0A7X8E631-F1
#
_cell.length_a   1.000
_cell.length_b   1.000
_cell.length_c   1.000
_cell.angle_alpha   90.00
_cell.angle_beta   90.00
_cell.angle_gamma   90.00
#
_symmetry.space_group_name_H-M   'P 1'
#
loop_
_entity.id
_entity.type
_entity.pdbx_description
1 polymer ?
#
loop_
_entity_poly.entity_id
_entity_poly.type
_entity_poly.pdbx_seq_one_letter_code
_entity_poly.pdbx_strand_id
1 'polypeptide(L)'
;MKKPLWILIGIIIIIVFILVSIFLFKYEDVTDDADHIKNIEEEHIKDEDNGTAYIKDTGDKEEMMMNIIAMEDSKEHLERVLQLFPDVDFDKIENSYGEGSVLKILEWLSKQDIQKEEDIILLINMMDDFYREEYSKLIEIIANSYLRDKIIFIKALTKIPNKTKQVAYVLHDFRTYDKSDQDLFNDLEMIVNSKELTNEERNIGVELLSSYSECGT
;
A
#
# COMPACT_ATOMS: atom_id res chain seq x y z
N MET A 1 53.55 4.12 35.65
CA MET A 1 53.56 4.37 34.19
C MET A 1 52.13 4.64 33.71
N LYS A 2 51.73 5.91 33.50
CA LYS A 2 50.37 6.32 33.06
C LYS A 2 50.43 7.30 31.87
N LYS A 3 51.40 7.13 30.97
CA LYS A 3 51.62 8.03 29.83
C LYS A 3 50.99 7.61 28.49
N PRO A 4 50.56 6.35 28.22
CA PRO A 4 49.98 6.02 26.91
C PRO A 4 48.47 6.33 26.79
N LEU A 5 47.74 6.45 27.91
CA LEU A 5 46.28 6.62 27.88
C LEU A 5 45.86 8.00 27.36
N TRP A 6 46.60 9.05 27.71
CA TRP A 6 46.32 10.44 27.28
C TRP A 6 46.56 10.66 25.79
N ILE A 7 47.51 9.94 25.20
CA ILE A 7 47.80 10.00 23.77
C ILE A 7 46.66 9.33 22.98
N LEU A 8 46.12 8.22 23.49
CA LEU A 8 45.02 7.48 22.87
C LEU A 8 43.71 8.29 22.87
N ILE A 9 43.41 8.99 23.96
CA ILE A 9 42.25 9.90 24.04
C ILE A 9 42.39 11.06 23.05
N GLY A 10 43.60 11.63 22.90
CA GLY A 10 43.85 12.70 21.94
C GLY A 10 43.60 12.27 20.49
N ILE A 11 43.99 11.05 20.11
CA ILE A 11 43.78 10.51 18.76
C ILE A 11 42.29 10.31 18.47
N ILE A 12 41.52 9.79 19.44
CA ILE A 12 40.08 9.56 19.28
C ILE A 12 39.34 10.88 19.03
N ILE A 13 39.69 11.95 19.77
CA ILE A 13 39.06 13.26 19.61
C ILE A 13 39.32 13.83 18.21
N ILE A 14 40.54 13.67 17.67
CA ILE A 14 40.90 14.14 16.33
C ILE A 14 40.10 13.39 15.25
N ILE A 15 39.93 12.07 15.38
CA ILE A 15 39.16 11.26 14.43
C ILE A 15 37.68 11.67 14.44
N VAL A 16 37.10 11.90 15.62
CA VAL A 16 35.70 12.38 15.73
C VAL A 16 35.55 13.75 15.08
N PHE A 17 36.52 14.66 15.25
CA PHE A 17 36.49 15.98 14.62
C PHE A 17 36.52 15.90 13.10
N ILE A 18 37.38 15.04 12.54
CA ILE A 18 37.47 14.81 11.08
C ILE A 18 36.15 14.24 10.54
N LEU A 19 35.55 13.27 11.24
CA LEU A 19 34.27 12.67 10.83
C LEU A 19 33.12 13.69 10.86
N VAL A 20 33.07 14.56 11.88
CA VAL A 20 32.07 15.65 11.96
C VAL A 20 32.28 16.68 10.85
N SER A 21 33.53 17.03 10.55
CA SER A 21 33.83 17.95 9.44
C SER A 21 33.43 17.38 8.08
N ILE A 22 33.66 16.08 7.83
CA ILE A 22 33.20 15.42 6.59
C ILE A 22 31.67 15.37 6.54
N PHE A 23 31.01 15.09 7.66
CA PHE A 23 29.55 15.04 7.74
C PHE A 23 28.91 16.40 7.46
N LEU A 24 29.51 17.50 7.95
CA LEU A 24 29.04 18.86 7.68
C LEU A 24 29.32 19.31 6.23
N PHE A 25 30.46 18.93 5.65
CA PHE A 25 30.76 19.25 4.24
C PHE A 25 29.89 18.50 3.24
N LYS A 26 29.29 17.37 3.62
CA LYS A 26 28.36 16.63 2.76
C LYS A 26 26.95 17.25 2.71
N TYR A 27 26.70 18.32 3.47
CA TYR A 27 25.39 18.96 3.58
C TYR A 27 25.30 20.32 2.87
N GLU A 28 26.38 20.77 2.22
CA GLU A 28 26.41 22.09 1.58
C GLU A 28 27.08 22.01 0.21
N ASP A 29 26.44 21.28 -0.71
CA ASP A 29 26.60 21.48 -2.15
C ASP A 29 25.41 20.85 -2.87
N VAL A 30 24.38 21.65 -3.19
CA VAL A 30 23.64 21.73 -4.47
C VAL A 30 22.63 22.87 -4.32
N THR A 31 23.06 24.09 -4.64
CA THR A 31 22.17 25.18 -5.07
C THR A 31 22.80 25.84 -6.27
N ASP A 32 22.37 25.43 -7.47
CA ASP A 32 21.91 26.32 -8.55
C ASP A 32 21.66 25.46 -9.79
N ASP A 33 20.39 25.38 -10.19
CA ASP A 33 20.05 25.47 -11.61
C ASP A 33 18.61 25.98 -11.71
N ALA A 34 18.51 27.30 -11.83
CA ALA A 34 17.34 28.00 -12.32
C ALA A 34 17.33 27.89 -13.85
N ASP A 35 16.46 27.05 -14.39
CA ASP A 35 15.65 27.32 -15.59
C ASP A 35 15.01 26.01 -16.08
N HIS A 36 13.75 25.78 -15.69
CA HIS A 36 12.72 25.15 -16.52
C HIS A 36 11.39 25.23 -15.75
N ILE A 37 10.74 26.40 -15.76
CA ILE A 37 9.33 26.49 -15.38
C ILE A 37 8.53 25.80 -16.48
N LYS A 38 8.30 24.49 -16.31
CA LYS A 38 7.09 23.85 -16.83
C LYS A 38 5.97 24.23 -15.87
N ASN A 39 4.85 24.69 -16.41
CA ASN A 39 3.62 24.87 -15.66
C ASN A 39 3.25 23.54 -14.99
N ILE A 40 3.53 23.42 -13.70
CA ILE A 40 2.97 22.39 -12.83
C ILE A 40 1.59 22.91 -12.47
N GLU A 41 0.53 22.21 -12.87
CA GLU A 41 -0.80 22.48 -12.35
C GLU A 41 -0.80 22.06 -10.89
N GLU A 42 -0.69 23.06 -10.00
CA GLU A 42 -0.93 22.88 -8.56
C GLU A 42 -2.42 22.57 -8.37
N GLU A 43 -2.74 21.33 -8.00
CA GLU A 43 -4.11 20.94 -7.73
C GLU A 43 -4.55 21.48 -6.36
N HIS A 44 -5.11 22.69 -6.36
CA HIS A 44 -5.79 23.28 -5.20
C HIS A 44 -7.15 22.60 -5.00
N ILE A 45 -7.24 21.68 -4.05
CA ILE A 45 -8.54 21.22 -3.55
C ILE A 45 -9.00 22.23 -2.48
N LYS A 46 -10.15 22.87 -2.72
CA LYS A 46 -10.69 23.95 -1.87
C LYS A 46 -11.14 23.45 -0.51
N ASP A 47 -10.63 24.11 0.52
CA ASP A 47 -10.99 23.99 1.93
C ASP A 47 -12.47 24.33 2.23
N GLU A 48 -13.09 23.53 3.10
CA GLU A 48 -13.84 24.07 4.24
C GLU A 48 -13.16 23.56 5.53
N ASP A 49 -12.30 24.42 6.08
CA ASP A 49 -11.84 24.46 7.48
C ASP A 49 -11.34 23.13 8.08
N ASN A 50 -10.13 22.69 7.70
CA ASN A 50 -9.10 22.08 8.57
C ASN A 50 -7.83 21.78 7.74
N GLY A 51 -6.68 22.25 8.19
CA GLY A 51 -5.43 22.37 7.42
C GLY A 51 -5.01 21.12 6.64
N THR A 52 -5.13 21.17 5.31
CA THR A 52 -4.61 20.14 4.40
C THR A 52 -3.16 20.47 4.01
N ALA A 53 -2.30 19.45 4.07
CA ALA A 53 -0.92 19.56 3.58
C ALA A 53 -0.91 19.61 2.04
N TYR A 54 -0.22 20.59 1.47
CA TYR A 54 -0.05 20.73 0.02
C TYR A 54 0.78 19.57 -0.54
N ILE A 55 0.18 18.74 -1.40
CA ILE A 55 0.93 17.72 -2.16
C ILE A 55 1.44 18.39 -3.44
N LYS A 56 2.76 18.62 -3.50
CA LYS A 56 3.41 19.10 -4.72
C LYS A 56 3.38 18.00 -5.78
N ASP A 57 2.79 18.26 -6.95
CA ASP A 57 2.95 17.38 -8.11
C ASP A 57 4.38 17.53 -8.63
N THR A 58 5.22 16.53 -8.38
CA THR A 58 6.62 16.51 -8.84
C THR A 58 6.74 15.96 -10.26
N GLY A 59 5.66 15.42 -10.84
CA GLY A 59 5.68 14.66 -12.08
C GLY A 59 6.23 13.24 -11.93
N ASP A 60 6.83 12.90 -10.78
CA ASP A 60 7.36 11.59 -10.44
C ASP A 60 6.36 10.85 -9.54
N LYS A 61 5.71 9.82 -10.06
CA LYS A 61 4.60 9.14 -9.36
C LYS A 61 5.08 8.38 -8.13
N GLU A 62 6.29 7.83 -8.18
CA GLU A 62 6.92 7.16 -7.05
C GLU A 62 7.19 8.15 -5.92
N GLU A 63 7.77 9.31 -6.25
CA GLU A 63 8.04 10.36 -5.26
C GLU A 63 6.73 10.90 -4.64
N MET A 64 5.72 11.14 -5.46
CA MET A 64 4.41 11.57 -4.99
C MET A 64 3.79 10.57 -4.02
N MET A 65 3.81 9.28 -4.35
CA MET A 65 3.28 8.23 -3.49
C MET A 65 4.04 8.19 -2.15
N MET A 66 5.37 8.22 -2.20
CA MET A 66 6.22 8.20 -0.99
C MET A 66 6.00 9.42 -0.09
N ASN A 67 5.82 10.60 -0.68
CA ASN A 67 5.52 11.81 0.07
C ASN A 67 4.16 11.71 0.76
N ILE A 68 3.13 11.20 0.08
CA ILE A 68 1.79 11.06 0.66
C ILE A 68 1.81 10.10 1.85
N ILE A 69 2.41 8.92 1.71
CA ILE A 69 2.39 7.92 2.79
C ILE A 69 3.20 8.34 4.03
N ALA A 70 4.09 9.32 3.89
CA ALA A 70 4.89 9.89 4.97
C ALA A 70 4.16 10.99 5.78
N MET A 71 3.01 11.48 5.31
CA MET A 71 2.24 12.55 5.97
C MET A 71 1.46 12.06 7.20
N GLU A 72 1.29 12.93 8.20
CA GLU A 72 0.55 12.63 9.44
C GLU A 72 -0.94 12.31 9.15
N ASP A 73 -1.59 13.07 8.26
CA ASP A 73 -2.98 12.87 7.84
C ASP A 73 -3.12 12.04 6.56
N SER A 74 -2.11 11.22 6.25
CA SER A 74 -2.01 10.46 5.00
C SER A 74 -3.27 9.68 4.63
N LYS A 75 -4.05 9.19 5.60
CA LYS A 75 -5.29 8.41 5.38
C LYS A 75 -6.31 9.13 4.50
N GLU A 76 -6.39 10.46 4.57
CA GLU A 76 -7.33 11.25 3.75
C GLU A 76 -6.96 11.22 2.26
N HIS A 77 -5.74 10.80 1.93
CA HIS A 77 -5.21 10.75 0.57
C HIS A 77 -5.26 9.35 -0.05
N LEU A 78 -6.01 8.40 0.52
CA LEU A 78 -6.18 7.04 -0.03
C LEU A 78 -6.49 7.05 -1.53
N GLU A 79 -7.49 7.84 -1.94
CA GLU A 79 -7.92 7.90 -3.35
C GLU A 79 -6.79 8.36 -4.26
N ARG A 80 -5.98 9.32 -3.82
CA ARG A 80 -4.84 9.80 -4.59
C ARG A 80 -3.76 8.73 -4.72
N VAL A 81 -3.45 8.02 -3.63
CA VAL A 81 -2.48 6.92 -3.67
C VAL A 81 -2.95 5.82 -4.63
N LEU A 82 -4.22 5.41 -4.55
CA LEU A 82 -4.79 4.38 -5.43
C LEU A 82 -4.80 4.80 -6.91
N GLN A 83 -4.97 6.09 -7.22
CA GLN A 83 -4.83 6.59 -8.59
C GLN A 83 -3.39 6.51 -9.12
N LEU A 84 -2.38 6.54 -8.25
CA LEU A 84 -0.97 6.45 -8.64
C LEU A 84 -0.51 5.01 -8.89
N PHE A 85 -1.09 4.05 -8.17
CA PHE A 85 -0.71 2.63 -8.21
C PHE A 85 -0.52 2.05 -9.63
N PRO A 86 -1.42 2.28 -10.62
CA PRO A 86 -1.27 1.72 -11.96
C PRO A 86 -0.01 2.19 -12.72
N ASP A 87 0.53 3.35 -12.37
CA ASP A 87 1.63 4.00 -13.08
C ASP A 87 2.95 3.95 -12.28
N VAL A 88 2.93 3.38 -11.07
CA VAL A 88 4.09 3.33 -10.18
C VAL A 88 4.99 2.14 -10.52
N ASP A 89 6.28 2.42 -10.65
CA ASP A 89 7.34 1.43 -10.73
C ASP A 89 7.85 1.08 -9.31
N PHE A 90 7.41 -0.08 -8.80
CA PHE A 90 7.81 -0.57 -7.48
C PHE A 90 9.31 -0.88 -7.37
N ASP A 91 9.95 -1.32 -8.47
CA ASP A 91 11.41 -1.53 -8.49
C ASP A 91 12.13 -0.20 -8.32
N LYS A 92 11.64 0.86 -8.96
CA LYS A 92 12.17 2.21 -8.77
C LYS A 92 12.02 2.68 -7.32
N ILE A 93 10.89 2.40 -6.67
CA ILE A 93 10.68 2.73 -5.25
C ILE A 93 11.72 2.04 -4.36
N GLU A 94 11.92 0.74 -4.53
CA GLU A 94 12.93 -0.01 -3.77
C GLU A 94 14.34 0.55 -4.00
N ASN A 95 14.69 0.87 -5.24
CA ASN A 95 16.00 1.41 -5.59
C ASN A 95 16.25 2.83 -5.02
N SER A 96 15.22 3.68 -5.00
CA SER A 96 15.34 5.08 -4.57
C SER A 96 15.17 5.28 -3.07
N TYR A 97 14.29 4.51 -2.42
CA TYR A 97 13.91 4.68 -1.01
C TYR A 97 14.44 3.56 -0.10
N GLY A 98 15.04 2.52 -0.68
CA GLY A 98 15.71 1.43 0.02
C GLY A 98 14.80 0.21 0.27
N GLU A 99 15.44 -0.92 0.56
CA GLU A 99 14.81 -2.23 0.76
C GLU A 99 13.61 -2.16 1.73
N GLY A 100 12.46 -2.65 1.29
CA GLY A 100 11.21 -2.72 2.06
C GLY A 100 10.35 -1.46 1.97
N SER A 101 10.61 -0.57 1.02
CA SER A 101 9.79 0.63 0.82
C SER A 101 8.41 0.32 0.22
N VAL A 102 8.32 -0.67 -0.66
CA VAL A 102 7.07 -1.20 -1.20
C VAL A 102 6.25 -1.86 -0.08
N LEU A 103 6.90 -2.64 0.79
CA LEU A 103 6.23 -3.20 1.96
C LEU A 103 5.64 -2.11 2.86
N LYS A 104 6.33 -0.99 3.06
CA LYS A 104 5.78 0.15 3.84
C LYS A 104 4.53 0.75 3.19
N ILE A 105 4.48 0.84 1.85
CA ILE A 105 3.29 1.29 1.14
C ILE A 105 2.13 0.34 1.40
N LEU A 106 2.36 -0.98 1.29
CA LEU A 106 1.34 -1.99 1.56
C LEU A 106 0.91 -2.01 3.04
N GLU A 107 1.84 -1.84 3.98
CA GLU A 107 1.52 -1.68 5.41
C GLU A 107 0.68 -0.44 5.68
N TRP A 108 0.99 0.67 5.01
CA TRP A 108 0.18 1.88 5.07
C TRP A 108 -1.22 1.63 4.51
N LEU A 109 -1.33 0.95 3.37
CA LEU A 109 -2.59 0.62 2.69
C LEU A 109 -3.47 -0.32 3.53
N SER A 110 -2.86 -1.26 4.26
CA SER A 110 -3.57 -2.18 5.16
C SER A 110 -4.31 -1.50 6.32
N LYS A 111 -3.98 -0.24 6.62
CA LYS A 111 -4.61 0.55 7.67
C LYS A 111 -5.79 1.40 7.15
N GLN A 112 -6.07 1.33 5.85
CA GLN A 112 -7.06 2.15 5.17
C GLN A 112 -8.42 1.45 5.08
N ASP A 113 -9.45 2.23 4.76
CA ASP A 113 -10.81 1.73 4.53
C ASP A 113 -11.10 1.62 3.03
N ILE A 114 -10.96 0.42 2.49
CA ILE A 114 -11.11 0.15 1.06
C ILE A 114 -12.45 -0.52 0.80
N GLN A 115 -13.42 0.28 0.35
CA GLN A 115 -14.81 -0.11 0.12
C GLN A 115 -15.36 0.31 -1.25
N LYS A 116 -14.56 0.92 -2.13
CA LYS A 116 -15.00 1.21 -3.49
C LYS A 116 -14.71 0.00 -4.38
N GLU A 117 -15.63 -0.34 -5.28
CA GLU A 117 -15.47 -1.49 -6.17
C GLU A 117 -14.22 -1.37 -7.05
N GLU A 118 -13.95 -0.15 -7.54
CA GLU A 118 -12.81 0.14 -8.41
C GLU A 118 -11.47 -0.07 -7.68
N ASP A 119 -11.40 0.33 -6.41
CA ASP A 119 -10.22 0.17 -5.56
C ASP A 119 -9.95 -1.33 -5.27
N ILE A 120 -11.02 -2.10 -5.02
CA ILE A 120 -10.94 -3.55 -4.83
C ILE A 120 -10.43 -4.24 -6.10
N ILE A 121 -10.94 -3.85 -7.27
CA ILE A 121 -10.51 -4.38 -8.57
C ILE A 121 -9.03 -4.09 -8.81
N LEU A 122 -8.59 -2.86 -8.49
CA LEU A 122 -7.19 -2.47 -8.60
C LEU A 122 -6.29 -3.40 -7.77
N LEU A 123 -6.62 -3.60 -6.48
CA LEU A 123 -5.86 -4.50 -5.59
C LEU A 123 -5.78 -5.94 -6.12
N ILE A 124 -6.89 -6.48 -6.61
CA ILE A 124 -6.95 -7.84 -7.16
C ILE A 124 -6.08 -7.94 -8.42
N ASN A 125 -6.06 -6.92 -9.27
CA ASN A 125 -5.26 -6.96 -10.49
C ASN A 125 -3.75 -6.89 -10.23
N MET A 126 -3.33 -6.28 -9.13
CA MET A 126 -1.91 -6.16 -8.76
C MET A 126 -1.35 -7.39 -8.04
N MET A 127 -2.14 -8.44 -7.81
CA MET A 127 -1.67 -9.64 -7.10
C MET A 127 -0.45 -10.30 -7.74
N ASP A 128 -0.31 -10.17 -9.06
CA ASP A 128 0.78 -10.79 -9.83
C ASP A 128 2.09 -9.96 -9.78
N ASP A 129 2.04 -8.75 -9.21
CA ASP A 129 3.17 -7.80 -9.15
C ASP A 129 4.03 -7.99 -7.88
N PHE A 130 3.53 -8.72 -6.89
CA PHE A 130 4.18 -8.84 -5.58
C PHE A 130 4.56 -10.28 -5.23
N TYR A 131 5.62 -10.42 -4.42
CA TYR A 131 6.13 -11.72 -3.98
C TYR A 131 6.40 -11.72 -2.47
N ARG A 132 6.40 -12.91 -1.85
CA ARG A 132 6.79 -13.13 -0.44
C ARG A 132 6.04 -12.22 0.55
N GLU A 133 6.74 -11.32 1.23
CA GLU A 133 6.18 -10.48 2.31
C GLU A 133 5.20 -9.44 1.76
N GLU A 134 5.48 -8.87 0.60
CA GLU A 134 4.59 -7.94 -0.09
C GLU A 134 3.31 -8.65 -0.53
N TYR A 135 3.46 -9.85 -1.13
CA TYR A 135 2.30 -10.69 -1.45
C TYR A 135 1.48 -11.00 -0.21
N SER A 136 2.14 -11.42 0.89
CA SER A 136 1.47 -11.70 2.16
C SER A 136 0.69 -10.48 2.70
N LYS A 137 1.21 -9.27 2.51
CA LYS A 137 0.53 -8.04 2.93
C LYS A 137 -0.61 -7.69 1.98
N LEU A 138 -0.46 -7.88 0.67
CA LEU A 138 -1.53 -7.64 -0.29
C LEU A 138 -2.72 -8.58 -0.08
N ILE A 139 -2.48 -9.88 0.16
CA ILE A 139 -3.57 -10.82 0.43
C ILE A 139 -4.33 -10.48 1.72
N GLU A 140 -3.63 -9.97 2.73
CA GLU A 140 -4.26 -9.45 3.95
C GLU A 140 -5.18 -8.26 3.63
N ILE A 141 -4.74 -7.32 2.79
CA ILE A 141 -5.56 -6.16 2.38
C ILE A 141 -6.82 -6.62 1.64
N ILE A 142 -6.67 -7.50 0.64
CA ILE A 142 -7.77 -8.02 -0.17
C ILE A 142 -8.78 -8.77 0.71
N ALA A 143 -8.30 -9.66 1.58
CA ALA A 143 -9.16 -10.42 2.46
C ALA A 143 -9.86 -9.55 3.52
N ASN A 144 -9.18 -8.52 4.04
CA ASN A 144 -9.81 -7.56 4.94
C ASN A 144 -10.87 -6.70 4.24
N SER A 145 -10.71 -6.39 2.95
CA SER A 145 -11.76 -5.73 2.17
C SER A 145 -12.98 -6.64 1.99
N TYR A 146 -12.76 -7.93 1.66
CA TYR A 146 -13.83 -8.94 1.61
C TYR A 146 -14.59 -9.05 2.94
N LEU A 147 -13.85 -9.16 4.06
CA LEU A 147 -14.44 -9.30 5.39
C LEU A 147 -15.24 -8.07 5.85
N ARG A 148 -14.91 -6.89 5.32
CA ARG A 148 -15.56 -5.62 5.68
C ARG A 148 -16.91 -5.46 5.00
N ASP A 149 -16.95 -5.68 3.69
CA ASP A 149 -18.20 -5.65 2.91
C ASP A 149 -18.17 -6.70 1.79
N LYS A 150 -18.72 -7.86 2.11
CA LYS A 150 -18.80 -9.01 1.20
C LYS A 150 -19.67 -8.70 -0.03
N ILE A 151 -20.70 -7.86 0.12
CA ILE A 151 -21.63 -7.54 -0.98
C ILE A 151 -20.93 -6.66 -1.99
N ILE A 152 -20.29 -5.58 -1.56
CA ILE A 152 -19.49 -4.71 -2.44
C ILE A 152 -18.35 -5.50 -3.08
N PHE A 153 -17.65 -6.33 -2.30
CA PHE A 153 -16.55 -7.13 -2.82
C PHE A 153 -16.99 -8.09 -3.94
N ILE A 154 -18.17 -8.73 -3.81
CA ILE A 154 -18.72 -9.59 -4.86
C ILE A 154 -19.10 -8.79 -6.11
N LYS A 155 -19.64 -7.58 -5.96
CA LYS A 155 -19.92 -6.69 -7.10
C LYS A 155 -18.64 -6.32 -7.84
N ALA A 156 -17.60 -5.96 -7.10
CA ALA A 156 -16.27 -5.70 -7.64
C ALA A 156 -15.71 -6.91 -8.40
N LEU A 157 -15.78 -8.10 -7.80
CA LEU A 157 -15.30 -9.35 -8.40
C LEU A 157 -16.08 -9.73 -9.68
N THR A 158 -17.37 -9.40 -9.74
CA THR A 158 -18.21 -9.64 -10.91
C THR A 158 -17.75 -8.85 -12.14
N LYS A 159 -17.06 -7.72 -11.95
CA LYS A 159 -16.44 -6.95 -13.05
C LYS A 159 -15.16 -7.61 -13.59
N ILE A 160 -14.56 -8.54 -12.85
CA ILE A 160 -13.33 -9.29 -13.21
C ILE A 160 -13.49 -10.79 -12.91
N PRO A 161 -14.49 -11.46 -13.51
CA PRO A 161 -14.89 -12.81 -13.10
C PRO A 161 -13.80 -13.87 -13.32
N ASN A 162 -12.86 -13.62 -14.22
CA ASN A 162 -11.68 -14.46 -14.45
C ASN A 162 -10.71 -14.52 -13.26
N LYS A 163 -10.79 -13.59 -12.31
CA LYS A 163 -9.97 -13.55 -11.09
C LYS A 163 -10.61 -14.29 -9.90
N THR A 164 -11.86 -14.74 -10.01
CA THR A 164 -12.62 -15.37 -8.91
C THR A 164 -11.86 -16.50 -8.20
N LYS A 165 -11.27 -17.43 -8.95
CA LYS A 165 -10.50 -18.53 -8.37
C LYS A 165 -9.22 -18.07 -7.69
N GLN A 166 -8.52 -17.10 -8.29
CA GLN A 166 -7.31 -16.52 -7.68
C GLN A 166 -7.64 -15.86 -6.35
N VAL A 167 -8.76 -15.13 -6.29
CA VAL A 167 -9.24 -14.52 -5.04
C VAL A 167 -9.66 -15.58 -4.01
N ALA A 168 -10.26 -16.69 -4.45
CA ALA A 168 -10.56 -17.81 -3.55
C ALA A 168 -9.30 -18.37 -2.87
N TYR A 169 -8.21 -18.56 -3.64
CA TYR A 169 -6.91 -18.95 -3.09
C TYR A 169 -6.37 -17.91 -2.10
N VAL A 170 -6.50 -16.62 -2.41
CA VAL A 170 -6.10 -15.53 -1.50
C VAL A 170 -6.84 -15.60 -0.17
N LEU A 171 -8.16 -15.77 -0.21
CA LEU A 171 -8.97 -15.90 1.01
C LEU A 171 -8.58 -17.15 1.81
N HIS A 172 -8.25 -18.25 1.12
CA HIS A 172 -7.79 -19.50 1.72
C HIS A 172 -6.41 -19.38 2.37
N ASP A 173 -5.45 -18.77 1.69
CA ASP A 173 -4.10 -18.53 2.22
C ASP A 173 -4.13 -17.59 3.42
N PHE A 174 -5.05 -16.62 3.43
CA PHE A 174 -5.34 -15.79 4.59
C PHE A 174 -6.14 -16.50 5.69
N ARG A 175 -6.62 -17.72 5.42
CA ARG A 175 -7.40 -18.57 6.34
C ARG A 175 -8.64 -17.85 6.87
N THR A 176 -9.37 -17.23 5.93
CA THR A 176 -10.53 -16.36 6.23
C THR A 176 -11.55 -17.03 7.14
N TYR A 177 -11.86 -18.30 6.89
CA TYR A 177 -12.86 -19.06 7.65
C TYR A 177 -12.30 -19.91 8.80
N ASP A 178 -11.00 -19.84 9.07
CA ASP A 178 -10.43 -20.44 10.29
C ASP A 178 -10.61 -19.52 11.50
N LYS A 179 -11.07 -18.28 11.27
CA LYS A 179 -11.36 -17.27 12.29
C LYS A 179 -12.71 -17.57 12.94
N SER A 180 -12.78 -17.42 14.27
CA SER A 180 -13.95 -17.85 15.06
C SER A 180 -15.26 -17.11 14.75
N ASP A 181 -15.19 -15.96 14.09
CA ASP A 181 -16.31 -15.09 13.75
C ASP A 181 -16.75 -15.17 12.28
N GLN A 182 -16.10 -16.02 11.47
CA GLN A 182 -16.40 -16.19 10.06
C GLN A 182 -16.93 -17.60 9.81
N ASP A 183 -18.03 -17.71 9.06
CA ASP A 183 -18.65 -19.00 8.77
C ASP A 183 -19.05 -19.06 7.29
N LEU A 184 -18.51 -20.06 6.59
CA LEU A 184 -18.67 -20.23 5.15
C LEU A 184 -20.14 -20.47 4.76
N PHE A 185 -20.89 -21.19 5.59
CA PHE A 185 -22.28 -21.53 5.31
C PHE A 185 -23.18 -20.31 5.49
N ASN A 186 -22.98 -19.54 6.55
CA ASN A 186 -23.69 -18.30 6.80
C ASN A 186 -23.43 -17.29 5.68
N ASP A 187 -22.18 -17.18 5.20
CA ASP A 187 -21.84 -16.30 4.09
C ASP A 187 -22.49 -16.76 2.78
N LEU A 188 -22.50 -18.06 2.51
CA LEU A 188 -23.21 -18.62 1.34
C LEU A 188 -24.70 -18.30 1.40
N GLU A 189 -25.33 -18.50 2.56
CA GLU A 189 -26.75 -18.19 2.76
C GLU A 189 -27.04 -16.69 2.57
N MET A 190 -26.18 -15.82 3.11
CA MET A 190 -26.26 -14.38 2.94
C MET A 190 -26.18 -13.98 1.47
N ILE A 191 -25.23 -14.54 0.71
CA ILE A 191 -25.04 -14.25 -0.72
C ILE A 191 -26.26 -14.69 -1.52
N VAL A 192 -26.69 -15.94 -1.36
CA VAL A 192 -27.81 -16.52 -2.12
C VAL A 192 -29.11 -15.73 -1.90
N ASN A 193 -29.35 -15.30 -0.66
CA ASN A 193 -30.57 -14.61 -0.27
C ASN A 193 -30.49 -13.08 -0.39
N SER A 194 -29.33 -12.51 -0.75
CA SER A 194 -29.17 -11.06 -0.86
C SER A 194 -30.07 -10.46 -1.93
N LYS A 195 -30.74 -9.36 -1.58
CA LYS A 195 -31.50 -8.52 -2.52
C LYS A 195 -30.66 -7.45 -3.18
N GLU A 196 -29.45 -7.23 -2.67
CA GLU A 196 -28.49 -6.23 -3.17
C GLU A 196 -27.63 -6.79 -4.31
N LEU A 197 -27.68 -8.10 -4.53
CA LEU A 197 -26.99 -8.81 -5.58
C LEU A 197 -27.97 -9.24 -6.68
N THR A 198 -27.54 -9.06 -7.92
CA THR A 198 -28.15 -9.66 -9.11
C THR A 198 -27.91 -11.17 -9.16
N ASN A 199 -28.54 -11.87 -10.11
CA ASN A 199 -28.29 -13.30 -10.29
C ASN A 199 -26.84 -13.60 -10.71
N GLU A 200 -26.25 -12.73 -11.52
CA GLU A 200 -24.87 -12.87 -11.97
C GLU A 200 -23.89 -12.69 -10.80
N GLU A 201 -24.06 -11.63 -10.02
CA GLU A 201 -23.22 -11.37 -8.85
C GLU A 201 -23.37 -12.47 -7.80
N ARG A 202 -24.57 -13.02 -7.59
CA ARG A 202 -24.77 -14.18 -6.74
C ARG A 202 -24.00 -15.41 -7.24
N ASN A 203 -24.00 -15.67 -8.54
CA ASN A 203 -23.26 -16.79 -9.09
C ASN A 203 -21.76 -16.64 -8.87
N ILE A 204 -21.21 -15.42 -9.00
CA ILE A 204 -19.81 -15.14 -8.70
C ILE A 204 -19.51 -15.34 -7.21
N GLY A 205 -20.38 -14.86 -6.32
CA GLY A 205 -20.24 -15.10 -4.87
C GLY A 205 -20.26 -16.59 -4.51
N VAL A 206 -21.16 -17.37 -5.12
CA VAL A 206 -21.21 -18.83 -4.95
C VAL A 206 -19.96 -19.51 -5.49
N GLU A 207 -19.48 -19.11 -6.69
CA GLU A 207 -18.26 -19.66 -7.28
C GLU A 207 -17.02 -19.36 -6.41
N LEU A 208 -16.94 -18.15 -5.84
CA LEU A 208 -15.87 -17.76 -4.91
C LEU A 208 -15.83 -18.71 -3.71
N LEU A 209 -16.96 -18.92 -3.04
CA LEU A 209 -17.02 -19.78 -1.85
C LEU A 209 -16.84 -21.27 -2.17
N SER A 210 -17.36 -21.73 -3.32
CA SER A 210 -17.11 -23.10 -3.81
C SER A 210 -15.62 -23.31 -4.04
N SER A 211 -14.97 -22.39 -4.76
CA SER A 211 -13.54 -22.44 -5.04
C SER A 211 -12.71 -22.39 -3.77
N TYR A 212 -13.10 -21.57 -2.78
CA TYR A 212 -12.44 -21.54 -1.46
C TYR A 212 -12.51 -22.92 -0.79
N SER A 213 -13.69 -23.56 -0.80
CA SER A 213 -13.90 -24.86 -0.14
C SER A 213 -13.09 -25.98 -0.79
N GLU A 214 -12.84 -25.89 -2.10
CA GLU A 214 -12.03 -26.84 -2.87
C GLU A 214 -10.52 -26.67 -2.60
N CYS A 215 -10.06 -25.51 -2.11
CA CYS A 215 -8.63 -25.30 -1.80
C CYS A 215 -8.14 -26.16 -0.63
N GLY A 216 -9.04 -26.57 0.26
CA GLY A 216 -8.73 -27.37 1.46
C GLY A 216 -8.84 -28.89 1.28
N THR A 217 -9.25 -29.36 0.09
CA THR A 217 -9.38 -30.79 -0.26
C THR A 217 -8.22 -31.28 -1.11
#